data_AF-A0A819URG4-F1
#
_entry.id   AF-A0A819URG4-F1
#
_cell.length_a   1.000
_cell.length_b   1.000
_cell.length_c   1.000
_cell.angle_alpha   90.00
_cell.angle_beta   90.00
_cell.angle_gamma   90.00
#
_symmetry.space_group_name_H-M   'P 1'
#
loop_
_entity.id
_entity.type
_entity.pdbx_description
1 polymer ?
#
loop_
_entity_poly.entity_id
_entity_poly.type
_entity_poly.pdbx_seq_one_letter_code
_entity_poly.pdbx_strand_id
1 'polypeptide(L)'
;MECSYVQLDDLPDEILLIIFKKLDNFDILHSFHGVTNRRLNRIIHDPLFTSNINFVTWSSDKFLNKLSSNVILNRFCLQILPDISVKIKLLHLESSLAKNILRAADYPNLYGLGLYNTSGKTARRLFTDKRFSTGIFKKQITRLIITTPKDKNYWFTIVKICSCIFSIFNKLTHLIFSESLYENYVPLSFYFPSRSFSSSSLLVLNIKIQHFLLLLYILDGRFSQLHTLTVDLINNCIYTNLIENKEEISNLKWFVLSCANEIAHYEELLLPLIYRISNIEKLSLYLTIYVSGKFIDGNDLQKNIIDRLPQLNLFTFDIRSVMYKNDQMNLPSKKDIEETFRDFQYTKIISYVDYFLKKKKSQCHVFSYPSEMPYYQEITNNFPGGLYQYVRFISLYDEYSFEHEFFIKISQSFPFMEKLSLINYQSQKHTQSYKSINDNYDSTIVKYNYLVTLHIGEVHDDYIEEFLSNTKTYFHNNIRIYIKYKSLERVTHNFTRDVLRINCAKINEIFLYGEKIYSKSLQDYFPCAIIH
;
A
#
# COMPACT_ATOMS: atom_id res chain seq x y z
N MET A 1 22.50 32.61 7.06
CA MET A 1 21.42 32.55 6.05
C MET A 1 20.27 33.39 6.58
N GLU A 2 20.04 34.56 5.99
CA GLU A 2 18.83 35.34 6.26
C GLU A 2 17.67 34.64 5.55
N CYS A 3 16.72 34.07 6.29
CA CYS A 3 15.49 33.57 5.70
C CYS A 3 14.67 34.77 5.24
N SER A 4 14.51 34.93 3.92
CA SER A 4 13.55 35.89 3.38
C SER A 4 12.14 35.40 3.71
N TYR A 5 11.38 36.22 4.44
CA TYR A 5 9.97 35.96 4.71
C TYR A 5 9.17 36.36 3.48
N VAL A 6 8.79 35.38 2.66
CA VAL A 6 7.81 35.61 1.58
C VAL A 6 6.43 35.68 2.21
N GLN A 7 5.73 36.81 2.06
CA GLN A 7 4.36 36.90 2.55
C GLN A 7 3.43 36.12 1.63
N LEU A 8 2.38 35.52 2.20
CA LEU A 8 1.43 34.71 1.45
C LEU A 8 0.73 35.54 0.36
N ASP A 9 0.51 36.83 0.62
CA ASP A 9 -0.10 37.77 -0.32
C ASP A 9 0.82 38.13 -1.51
N ASP A 10 2.12 37.85 -1.44
CA ASP A 10 3.06 38.09 -2.54
C ASP A 10 3.11 36.93 -3.54
N LEU A 11 2.60 35.75 -3.17
CA LEU A 11 2.63 34.57 -4.02
C LEU A 11 1.53 34.64 -5.09
N PRO A 12 1.77 34.20 -6.34
CA PRO A 12 0.72 34.06 -7.36
C PRO A 12 -0.40 33.09 -6.97
N ASP A 13 -1.60 33.27 -7.53
CA ASP A 13 -2.79 32.44 -7.20
C ASP A 13 -2.53 30.95 -7.49
N GLU A 14 -1.76 30.63 -8.54
CA GLU A 14 -1.39 29.27 -8.92
C GLU A 14 -0.53 28.59 -7.84
N ILE A 15 0.41 29.34 -7.26
CA ILE A 15 1.28 28.85 -6.19
C ILE A 15 0.45 28.65 -4.91
N LEU A 16 -0.44 29.58 -4.60
CA LEU A 16 -1.36 29.46 -3.47
C LEU A 16 -2.27 28.24 -3.62
N LEU A 17 -2.80 27.98 -4.81
CA LEU A 17 -3.61 26.79 -5.09
C LEU A 17 -2.81 25.49 -4.90
N ILE A 18 -1.55 25.45 -5.34
CA ILE A 18 -0.67 24.28 -5.14
C ILE A 18 -0.39 24.06 -3.65
N ILE A 19 -0.11 25.13 -2.91
CA ILE A 19 0.11 25.07 -1.46
C ILE A 19 -1.16 24.59 -0.77
N PHE A 20 -2.30 25.22 -1.06
CA PHE A 20 -3.56 24.90 -0.41
C PHE A 20 -4.03 23.46 -0.69
N LYS A 21 -3.77 22.93 -1.89
CA LYS A 21 -4.05 21.51 -2.19
C LYS A 21 -3.23 20.51 -1.37
N LYS A 22 -2.11 20.94 -0.79
CA LYS A 22 -1.27 20.09 0.07
C LYS A 22 -1.62 20.22 1.55
N LEU A 23 -2.45 21.19 1.91
CA LEU A 23 -2.91 21.41 3.27
C LEU A 23 -4.29 20.77 3.47
N ASP A 24 -4.72 20.68 4.73
CA ASP A 24 -6.03 20.16 5.08
C ASP A 24 -7.14 21.08 4.55
N ASN A 25 -8.06 20.52 3.75
CA ASN A 25 -9.13 21.30 3.13
C ASN A 25 -10.04 21.97 4.16
N PHE A 26 -10.28 21.32 5.30
CA PHE A 26 -11.12 21.85 6.36
C PHE A 26 -10.48 23.07 7.01
N ASP A 27 -9.20 22.98 7.35
CA ASP A 27 -8.44 24.08 7.95
C ASP A 27 -8.46 25.32 7.05
N ILE A 28 -8.23 25.15 5.74
CA ILE A 28 -8.22 26.26 4.77
C ILE A 28 -9.61 26.87 4.64
N LEU A 29 -10.62 26.05 4.38
CA LEU A 29 -11.98 26.54 4.14
C LEU A 29 -12.53 27.24 5.38
N HIS A 30 -12.32 26.67 6.57
CA HIS A 30 -12.74 27.30 7.82
C HIS A 30 -11.97 28.60 8.09
N SER A 31 -10.66 28.64 7.81
CA SER A 31 -9.82 29.80 8.11
C SER A 31 -10.06 30.98 7.18
N PHE A 32 -10.43 30.74 5.91
CA PHE A 32 -10.54 31.80 4.91
C PHE A 32 -11.97 32.12 4.46
N HIS A 33 -12.97 31.30 4.82
CA HIS A 33 -14.36 31.61 4.48
C HIS A 33 -14.86 32.85 5.22
N GLY A 34 -15.39 33.80 4.45
CA GLY A 34 -15.91 35.07 5.00
C GLY A 34 -14.84 36.02 5.52
N VAL A 35 -13.55 35.75 5.27
CA VAL A 35 -12.46 36.66 5.63
C VAL A 35 -12.46 37.88 4.70
N THR A 36 -12.11 39.04 5.24
CA THR A 36 -12.08 40.33 4.53
C THR A 36 -11.11 40.34 3.33
N ASN A 37 -10.11 39.46 3.31
CA ASN A 37 -9.21 39.28 2.17
C ASN A 37 -9.97 38.65 0.99
N ARG A 38 -10.46 39.52 0.09
CA ARG A 38 -11.22 39.13 -1.11
C ARG A 38 -10.48 38.16 -2.02
N ARG A 39 -9.15 38.25 -2.07
CA ARG A 39 -8.32 37.39 -2.92
C ARG A 39 -8.32 35.96 -2.40
N LEU A 40 -8.03 35.76 -1.11
CA LEU A 40 -8.08 34.44 -0.49
C LEU A 40 -9.49 33.85 -0.54
N ASN A 41 -10.51 34.67 -0.29
CA ASN A 41 -11.90 34.24 -0.42
C ASN A 41 -12.23 33.79 -1.86
N ARG A 42 -11.70 34.47 -2.89
CA ARG A 42 -11.86 34.03 -4.29
C ARG A 42 -11.18 32.68 -4.55
N ILE A 43 -9.96 32.50 -4.05
CA ILE A 43 -9.17 31.27 -4.25
C ILE A 43 -9.86 30.05 -3.63
N ILE A 44 -10.42 30.16 -2.42
CA ILE A 44 -11.11 29.03 -1.79
C ILE A 44 -12.44 28.67 -2.49
N HIS A 45 -12.95 29.54 -3.37
CA HIS A 45 -14.09 29.27 -4.23
C HIS A 45 -13.67 28.84 -5.64
N ASP A 46 -12.38 28.74 -5.92
CA ASP A 46 -11.86 28.35 -7.23
C ASP A 46 -12.18 26.86 -7.51
N PRO A 47 -12.72 26.51 -8.69
CA PRO A 47 -13.02 25.12 -9.03
C PRO A 47 -11.83 24.17 -8.93
N LEU A 48 -10.59 24.65 -9.15
CA LEU A 48 -9.39 23.83 -9.01
C LEU A 48 -9.20 23.37 -7.58
N PHE A 49 -9.60 24.17 -6.59
CA PHE A 49 -9.56 23.82 -5.17
C PHE A 49 -10.84 23.09 -4.74
N THR A 50 -12.02 23.61 -5.07
CA THR A 50 -13.30 23.09 -4.55
C THR A 50 -13.83 21.85 -5.25
N SER A 51 -13.32 21.48 -6.42
CA SER A 51 -13.86 20.31 -7.14
C SER A 51 -13.54 18.98 -6.46
N ASN A 52 -12.45 18.91 -5.69
CA ASN A 52 -12.07 17.72 -4.94
C ASN A 52 -11.76 18.09 -3.50
N ILE A 53 -12.67 17.76 -2.60
CA ILE A 53 -12.58 18.11 -1.18
C ILE A 53 -12.28 16.85 -0.37
N ASN A 54 -11.26 16.90 0.49
CA ASN A 54 -10.84 15.81 1.35
C ASN A 54 -10.92 16.16 2.85
N PHE A 55 -11.77 15.45 3.58
CA PHE A 55 -11.99 15.56 5.02
C PHE A 55 -11.56 14.31 5.80
N VAL A 56 -10.67 13.48 5.23
CA VAL A 56 -10.21 12.22 5.87
C VAL A 56 -9.21 12.48 6.99
N THR A 57 -8.43 13.55 6.92
CA THR A 57 -7.37 13.90 7.89
C THR A 57 -7.90 14.50 9.20
N TRP A 58 -9.20 14.77 9.29
CA TRP A 58 -9.76 15.51 10.41
C TRP A 58 -9.80 14.70 11.73
N SER A 59 -9.90 13.36 11.70
CA SER A 59 -10.03 12.58 12.95
C SER A 59 -8.74 11.96 13.47
N SER A 60 -7.59 12.04 12.76
CA SER A 60 -6.47 11.17 13.13
C SER A 60 -5.84 11.53 14.48
N ASP A 61 -5.64 12.80 14.87
CA ASP A 61 -4.97 13.09 16.17
C ASP A 61 -5.23 14.47 16.81
N LYS A 62 -5.97 15.41 16.19
CA LYS A 62 -5.87 16.84 16.57
C LYS A 62 -6.97 17.44 17.45
N PHE A 63 -8.04 16.73 17.85
CA PHE A 63 -9.11 17.36 18.63
C PHE A 63 -9.56 16.54 19.84
N LEU A 64 -8.82 16.70 20.94
CA LEU A 64 -9.16 16.21 22.28
C LEU A 64 -10.42 16.88 22.89
N ASN A 65 -11.06 17.85 22.23
CA ASN A 65 -12.31 18.44 22.69
C ASN A 65 -13.47 18.21 21.70
N LYS A 66 -14.21 17.12 21.95
CA LYS A 66 -15.43 16.69 21.24
C LYS A 66 -16.54 17.75 21.18
N LEU A 67 -16.51 18.76 22.06
CA LEU A 67 -17.47 19.87 22.10
C LEU A 67 -17.13 20.96 21.07
N SER A 68 -15.86 21.35 20.95
CA SER A 68 -15.42 22.38 20.00
C SER A 68 -15.51 21.90 18.55
N SER A 69 -15.24 20.61 18.30
CA SER A 69 -15.34 20.03 16.96
C SER A 69 -16.75 20.07 16.38
N ASN A 70 -17.79 19.95 17.22
CA ASN A 70 -19.18 20.04 16.76
C ASN A 70 -19.59 21.46 16.37
N VAL A 71 -19.11 22.49 17.09
CA VAL A 71 -19.43 23.90 16.75
C VAL A 71 -18.80 24.27 15.41
N ILE A 72 -17.54 23.91 15.21
CA ILE A 72 -16.81 24.18 13.97
C ILE A 72 -17.45 23.41 12.81
N LEU A 73 -17.78 22.12 13.01
CA LEU A 73 -18.51 21.33 12.00
C LEU A 73 -19.85 21.94 11.64
N ASN A 74 -20.63 22.37 12.63
CA ASN A 74 -21.93 22.95 12.39
C ASN A 74 -21.82 24.25 11.60
N ARG A 75 -20.87 25.13 11.96
CA ARG A 75 -20.59 26.33 11.18
C ARG A 75 -20.22 25.98 9.73
N PHE A 76 -19.34 25.01 9.56
CA PHE A 76 -18.90 24.53 8.25
C PHE A 76 -20.07 24.03 7.40
N CYS A 77 -20.92 23.17 7.98
CA CYS A 77 -22.10 22.64 7.32
C CYS A 77 -23.16 23.69 7.00
N LEU A 78 -23.34 24.69 7.86
CA LEU A 78 -24.42 25.67 7.68
C LEU A 78 -24.02 26.86 6.82
N GLN A 79 -22.74 27.23 6.78
CA GLN A 79 -22.26 28.43 6.10
C GLN A 79 -21.41 28.11 4.88
N ILE A 80 -20.44 27.20 5.02
CA ILE A 80 -19.40 27.02 4.00
C ILE A 80 -19.85 26.05 2.92
N LEU A 81 -20.35 24.87 3.32
CA LEU A 81 -20.73 23.84 2.35
C LEU A 81 -21.81 24.29 1.37
N PRO A 82 -22.89 24.97 1.77
CA PRO A 82 -23.90 25.46 0.84
C PRO A 82 -23.33 26.39 -0.24
N ASP A 83 -22.33 27.21 0.11
CA ASP A 83 -21.73 28.18 -0.81
C ASP A 83 -20.88 27.51 -1.90
N ILE A 84 -20.26 26.36 -1.60
CA ILE A 84 -19.34 25.67 -2.51
C ILE A 84 -19.91 24.37 -3.10
N SER A 85 -21.04 23.86 -2.61
CA SER A 85 -21.54 22.51 -2.94
C SER A 85 -21.76 22.27 -4.43
N VAL A 86 -22.17 23.30 -5.16
CA VAL A 86 -22.39 23.25 -6.62
C VAL A 86 -21.08 23.01 -7.38
N LYS A 87 -19.93 23.37 -6.80
CA LYS A 87 -18.60 23.18 -7.43
C LYS A 87 -17.96 21.84 -7.08
N ILE A 88 -18.44 21.16 -6.03
CA ILE A 88 -17.88 19.90 -5.54
C ILE A 88 -18.26 18.77 -6.52
N LYS A 89 -17.23 18.07 -6.99
CA LYS A 89 -17.34 16.94 -7.93
C LYS A 89 -16.94 15.61 -7.27
N LEU A 90 -15.93 15.66 -6.42
CA LEU A 90 -15.39 14.56 -5.63
C LEU A 90 -15.35 14.97 -4.16
N LEU A 91 -15.82 14.08 -3.29
CA LEU A 91 -15.86 14.33 -1.85
C LEU A 91 -15.34 13.12 -1.09
N HIS A 92 -14.27 13.30 -0.32
CA HIS A 92 -13.66 12.26 0.51
C HIS A 92 -13.95 12.55 1.99
N LEU A 93 -14.63 11.65 2.67
CA LEU A 93 -15.18 11.84 4.01
C LEU A 93 -14.73 10.72 4.92
N GLU A 94 -14.45 11.04 6.18
CA GLU A 94 -14.59 10.02 7.21
C GLU A 94 -16.05 9.62 7.40
N SER A 95 -16.28 8.32 7.65
CA SER A 95 -17.62 7.76 7.81
C SER A 95 -18.40 8.38 8.98
N SER A 96 -17.70 8.85 10.01
CA SER A 96 -18.23 9.55 11.18
C SER A 96 -18.87 10.90 10.81
N LEU A 97 -18.35 11.57 9.78
CA LEU A 97 -18.76 12.91 9.34
C LEU A 97 -19.73 12.86 8.16
N ALA A 98 -19.72 11.77 7.40
CA ALA A 98 -20.44 11.62 6.14
C ALA A 98 -21.92 12.04 6.25
N LYS A 99 -22.60 11.66 7.33
CA LYS A 99 -24.01 12.01 7.54
C LYS A 99 -24.25 13.51 7.66
N ASN A 100 -23.38 14.25 8.36
CA ASN A 100 -23.58 15.67 8.58
C ASN A 100 -23.27 16.46 7.31
N ILE A 101 -22.15 16.13 6.66
CA ILE A 101 -21.68 16.83 5.46
C ILE A 101 -22.62 16.58 4.28
N LEU A 102 -23.04 15.34 4.04
CA LEU A 102 -23.91 15.02 2.92
C LEU A 102 -25.35 15.53 3.09
N ARG A 103 -25.73 15.98 4.30
CA ARG A 103 -27.01 16.64 4.58
C ARG A 103 -26.92 18.17 4.60
N ALA A 104 -25.72 18.72 4.60
CA ALA A 104 -25.48 20.14 4.77
C ALA A 104 -25.93 20.96 3.56
N ALA A 105 -25.84 20.38 2.35
CA ALA A 105 -26.11 21.07 1.10
C ALA A 105 -26.56 20.09 0.02
N ASP A 106 -27.11 20.63 -1.08
CA ASP A 106 -27.32 19.88 -2.31
C ASP A 106 -26.04 19.88 -3.15
N TYR A 107 -25.63 18.71 -3.61
CA TYR A 107 -24.40 18.52 -4.39
C TYR A 107 -24.73 18.10 -5.84
N PRO A 108 -25.23 19.01 -6.68
CA PRO A 108 -25.76 18.66 -8.00
C PRO A 108 -24.72 18.06 -8.95
N ASN A 109 -23.44 18.38 -8.76
CA ASN A 109 -22.33 17.97 -9.62
C ASN A 109 -21.46 16.84 -9.00
N LEU A 110 -21.87 16.30 -7.85
CA LEU A 110 -21.13 15.23 -7.18
C LEU A 110 -21.30 13.91 -7.92
N TYR A 111 -20.24 13.44 -8.56
CA TYR A 111 -20.23 12.15 -9.23
C TYR A 111 -19.33 11.13 -8.52
N GLY A 112 -18.46 11.57 -7.60
CA GLY A 112 -17.60 10.67 -6.84
C GLY A 112 -17.62 10.89 -5.33
N LEU A 113 -17.70 9.81 -4.58
CA LEU A 113 -17.75 9.80 -3.12
C LEU A 113 -16.71 8.83 -2.56
N GLY A 114 -15.89 9.29 -1.62
CA GLY A 114 -14.99 8.46 -0.82
C GLY A 114 -15.43 8.42 0.63
N LEU A 115 -15.62 7.22 1.20
CA LEU A 115 -16.01 7.00 2.58
C LEU A 115 -14.91 6.20 3.29
N TYR A 116 -14.19 6.85 4.20
CA TYR A 116 -13.03 6.29 4.87
C TYR A 116 -13.36 5.87 6.30
N ASN A 117 -12.66 4.85 6.79
CA ASN A 117 -12.87 4.32 8.14
C ASN A 117 -14.35 3.91 8.37
N THR A 118 -14.95 3.25 7.38
CA THR A 118 -16.37 2.90 7.38
C THR A 118 -16.61 1.52 8.00
N SER A 119 -17.05 1.46 9.26
CA SER A 119 -17.50 0.17 9.84
C SER A 119 -18.80 -0.32 9.21
N GLY A 120 -19.07 -1.63 9.26
CA GLY A 120 -20.29 -2.21 8.67
C GLY A 120 -21.59 -1.66 9.27
N LYS A 121 -21.58 -1.33 10.56
CA LYS A 121 -22.69 -0.64 11.22
C LYS A 121 -22.91 0.76 10.65
N THR A 122 -21.83 1.49 10.40
CA THR A 122 -21.87 2.86 9.86
C THR A 122 -22.32 2.85 8.41
N ALA A 123 -21.74 1.99 7.57
CA ALA A 123 -22.18 1.83 6.20
C ALA A 123 -23.66 1.42 6.11
N ARG A 124 -24.10 0.42 6.90
CA ARG A 124 -25.52 0.03 6.93
C ARG A 124 -26.39 1.22 7.30
N ARG A 125 -26.03 2.00 8.33
CA ARG A 125 -26.78 3.20 8.71
C ARG A 125 -26.81 4.23 7.59
N LEU A 126 -25.67 4.54 6.97
CA LEU A 126 -25.58 5.50 5.85
C LEU A 126 -26.46 5.05 4.68
N PHE A 127 -26.35 3.79 4.26
CA PHE A 127 -27.01 3.29 3.06
C PHE A 127 -28.50 2.93 3.25
N THR A 128 -28.92 2.58 4.46
CA THR A 128 -30.34 2.30 4.76
C THR A 128 -31.14 3.53 5.19
N ASP A 129 -30.49 4.65 5.52
CA ASP A 129 -31.18 5.87 5.91
C ASP A 129 -31.93 6.43 4.71
N LYS A 130 -33.27 6.48 4.81
CA LYS A 130 -34.16 6.95 3.73
C LYS A 130 -33.75 8.35 3.21
N ARG A 131 -33.15 9.18 4.06
CA ARG A 131 -32.67 10.53 3.69
C ARG A 131 -31.33 10.55 2.97
N PHE A 132 -30.51 9.51 3.13
CA PHE A 132 -29.32 9.30 2.29
C PHE A 132 -29.70 8.66 0.96
N SER A 133 -30.78 7.87 0.98
CA SER A 133 -31.38 7.24 -0.20
C SER A 133 -32.19 8.21 -1.10
N THR A 134 -32.14 9.52 -0.83
CA THR A 134 -32.71 10.54 -1.73
C THR A 134 -32.24 10.25 -3.14
N GLY A 135 -33.19 10.15 -4.09
CA GLY A 135 -32.92 9.65 -5.45
C GLY A 135 -31.82 10.40 -6.21
N ILE A 136 -31.41 11.58 -5.72
CA ILE A 136 -30.32 12.42 -6.23
C ILE A 136 -28.99 11.66 -6.23
N PHE A 137 -28.47 11.23 -5.07
CA PHE A 137 -27.18 10.53 -5.01
C PHE A 137 -27.19 9.18 -5.74
N LYS A 138 -28.32 8.46 -5.70
CA LYS A 138 -28.49 7.15 -6.39
C LYS A 138 -28.20 7.22 -7.89
N LYS A 139 -28.55 8.35 -8.52
CA LYS A 139 -28.48 8.54 -9.97
C LYS A 139 -27.26 9.37 -10.41
N GLN A 140 -26.53 9.98 -9.48
CA GLN A 140 -25.39 10.86 -9.77
C GLN A 140 -24.04 10.20 -9.51
N ILE A 141 -23.92 9.40 -8.45
CA ILE A 141 -22.64 8.79 -8.08
C ILE A 141 -22.27 7.69 -9.08
N THR A 142 -21.20 7.93 -9.82
CA THR A 142 -20.59 6.97 -10.76
C THR A 142 -19.28 6.39 -10.21
N ARG A 143 -18.67 7.04 -9.21
CA ARG A 143 -17.43 6.59 -8.56
C ARG A 143 -17.59 6.50 -7.04
N LEU A 144 -17.26 5.36 -6.46
CA LEU A 144 -17.32 5.14 -5.02
C LEU A 144 -16.00 4.56 -4.51
N ILE A 145 -15.43 5.16 -3.46
CA ILE A 145 -14.28 4.64 -2.72
C ILE A 145 -14.76 4.33 -1.31
N ILE A 146 -14.51 3.13 -0.81
CA ILE A 146 -14.80 2.78 0.57
C ILE A 146 -13.55 2.18 1.18
N THR A 147 -13.15 2.76 2.32
CA THR A 147 -12.16 2.15 3.19
C THR A 147 -12.82 1.74 4.50
N THR A 148 -12.47 0.58 4.98
CA THR A 148 -13.03 -0.01 6.20
C THR A 148 -11.94 -0.17 7.25
N PRO A 149 -12.23 0.11 8.53
CA PRO A 149 -11.26 -0.10 9.60
C PRO A 149 -10.99 -1.59 9.81
N LYS A 150 -9.93 -1.86 10.57
CA LYS A 150 -9.67 -3.18 11.15
C LYS A 150 -10.87 -3.62 11.98
N ASP A 151 -11.56 -4.67 11.55
CA ASP A 151 -12.64 -5.28 12.32
C ASP A 151 -12.49 -6.81 12.27
N LYS A 152 -12.55 -7.48 13.43
CA LYS A 152 -12.51 -8.94 13.51
C LYS A 152 -13.67 -9.61 12.75
N ASN A 153 -14.77 -8.88 12.52
CA ASN A 153 -15.94 -9.32 11.75
C ASN A 153 -16.04 -8.65 10.36
N TYR A 154 -14.88 -8.39 9.76
CA TYR A 154 -14.71 -7.73 8.46
C TYR A 154 -15.66 -8.20 7.35
N TRP A 155 -15.94 -9.50 7.31
CA TRP A 155 -16.65 -10.14 6.20
C TRP A 155 -18.15 -9.86 6.15
N PHE A 156 -18.87 -9.99 7.28
CA PHE A 156 -20.30 -9.70 7.35
C PHE A 156 -20.55 -8.24 7.00
N THR A 157 -19.57 -7.41 7.35
CA THR A 157 -19.51 -6.00 7.02
C THR A 157 -19.40 -5.81 5.49
N ILE A 158 -18.43 -6.39 4.79
CA ILE A 158 -18.29 -6.23 3.33
C ILE A 158 -19.53 -6.68 2.58
N VAL A 159 -20.03 -7.89 2.80
CA VAL A 159 -21.15 -8.43 2.01
C VAL A 159 -22.40 -7.55 2.14
N LYS A 160 -22.69 -7.12 3.38
CA LYS A 160 -23.82 -6.21 3.64
C LYS A 160 -23.58 -4.85 2.99
N ILE A 161 -22.35 -4.33 3.03
CA ILE A 161 -21.97 -3.08 2.37
C ILE A 161 -22.17 -3.17 0.86
N CYS A 162 -21.59 -4.17 0.20
CA CYS A 162 -21.69 -4.36 -1.24
C CYS A 162 -23.15 -4.55 -1.68
N SER A 163 -23.91 -5.38 -0.97
CA SER A 163 -25.35 -5.55 -1.23
C SER A 163 -26.10 -4.21 -1.13
N CYS A 164 -25.80 -3.39 -0.12
CA CYS A 164 -26.38 -2.06 0.00
C CYS A 164 -25.95 -1.13 -1.16
N ILE A 165 -24.67 -1.07 -1.50
CA ILE A 165 -24.12 -0.23 -2.56
C ILE A 165 -24.81 -0.51 -3.89
N PHE A 166 -24.82 -1.77 -4.32
CA PHE A 166 -25.38 -2.15 -5.60
C PHE A 166 -26.92 -2.02 -5.62
N SER A 167 -27.59 -2.07 -4.47
CA SER A 167 -29.02 -1.76 -4.38
C SER A 167 -29.35 -0.25 -4.46
N ILE A 168 -28.35 0.62 -4.30
CA ILE A 168 -28.53 2.08 -4.18
C ILE A 168 -28.01 2.81 -5.41
N PHE A 169 -26.83 2.46 -5.91
CA PHE A 169 -26.14 3.21 -6.94
C PHE A 169 -26.29 2.55 -8.32
N ASN A 170 -27.36 2.90 -9.02
CA ASN A 170 -27.71 2.29 -10.31
C ASN A 170 -26.80 2.73 -11.46
N LYS A 171 -26.01 3.79 -11.28
CA LYS A 171 -25.04 4.28 -12.28
C LYS A 171 -23.59 4.10 -11.83
N LEU A 172 -23.35 3.28 -10.81
CA LEU A 172 -21.99 3.06 -10.32
C LEU A 172 -21.18 2.35 -11.41
N THR A 173 -20.15 3.02 -11.91
CA THR A 173 -19.24 2.47 -12.91
C THR A 173 -17.87 2.14 -12.32
N HIS A 174 -17.47 2.82 -11.24
CA HIS A 174 -16.17 2.63 -10.58
C HIS A 174 -16.34 2.39 -9.08
N LEU A 175 -15.83 1.26 -8.59
CA LEU A 175 -15.81 0.92 -7.17
C LEU A 175 -14.38 0.57 -6.73
N ILE A 176 -13.89 1.28 -5.70
CA ILE A 176 -12.64 0.96 -5.01
C ILE A 176 -12.98 0.57 -3.58
N PHE A 177 -12.58 -0.63 -3.17
CA PHE A 177 -12.80 -1.16 -1.83
C PHE A 177 -11.47 -1.56 -1.20
N SER A 178 -11.04 -0.85 -0.16
CA SER A 178 -9.73 -1.08 0.48
C SER A 178 -9.82 -1.23 2.00
N GLU A 179 -8.89 -2.00 2.56
CA GLU A 179 -8.77 -2.24 4.00
C GLU A 179 -7.59 -1.46 4.60
N SER A 180 -7.75 -0.94 5.81
CA SER A 180 -6.63 -0.38 6.59
C SER A 180 -5.74 -1.49 7.21
N LEU A 181 -4.64 -1.84 6.51
CA LEU A 181 -3.40 -2.53 6.95
C LEU A 181 -3.39 -3.29 8.31
N TYR A 182 -3.67 -4.62 8.37
CA TYR A 182 -2.97 -5.58 9.28
C TYR A 182 -3.20 -7.09 9.00
N GLU A 183 -2.38 -7.93 9.66
CA GLU A 183 -1.84 -9.27 9.32
C GLU A 183 -2.49 -10.53 9.97
N ASN A 184 -3.69 -10.49 10.55
CA ASN A 184 -4.23 -11.70 11.24
C ASN A 184 -5.59 -12.16 10.69
N TYR A 185 -5.63 -13.40 10.17
CA TYR A 185 -6.75 -13.97 9.41
C TYR A 185 -7.53 -15.06 10.16
N VAL A 186 -8.86 -14.98 10.10
CA VAL A 186 -9.80 -16.07 10.38
C VAL A 186 -10.43 -16.52 9.04
N PRO A 187 -10.54 -17.83 8.75
CA PRO A 187 -10.95 -18.33 7.43
C PRO A 187 -12.43 -18.08 7.10
N LEU A 188 -12.73 -17.88 5.80
CA LEU A 188 -14.06 -17.62 5.25
C LEU A 188 -14.60 -18.79 4.41
N SER A 189 -15.92 -19.01 4.51
CA SER A 189 -16.76 -19.69 3.52
C SER A 189 -17.85 -18.71 3.05
N PHE A 190 -18.14 -18.68 1.74
CA PHE A 190 -19.01 -17.67 1.11
C PHE A 190 -20.32 -18.25 0.57
N TYR A 191 -21.37 -17.42 0.60
CA TYR A 191 -22.52 -17.45 -0.30
C TYR A 191 -22.82 -16.00 -0.74
N PHE A 192 -22.51 -15.67 -1.99
CA PHE A 192 -23.16 -14.55 -2.67
C PHE A 192 -24.43 -15.09 -3.33
N PRO A 193 -25.62 -14.50 -3.12
CA PRO A 193 -26.81 -14.93 -3.84
C PRO A 193 -26.59 -14.69 -5.35
N SER A 194 -26.55 -15.79 -6.11
CA SER A 194 -25.96 -15.92 -7.46
C SER A 194 -26.57 -15.08 -8.58
N ARG A 195 -27.59 -14.27 -8.33
CA ARG A 195 -28.29 -13.47 -9.37
C ARG A 195 -28.42 -11.98 -9.07
N SER A 196 -27.87 -11.50 -7.96
CA SER A 196 -28.19 -10.16 -7.45
C SER A 196 -27.44 -9.00 -8.10
N PHE A 197 -26.42 -9.26 -8.93
CA PHE A 197 -25.54 -8.20 -9.47
C PHE A 197 -25.35 -8.23 -10.99
N SER A 198 -25.94 -9.18 -11.71
CA SER A 198 -25.77 -9.33 -13.17
C SER A 198 -26.26 -8.11 -13.97
N SER A 199 -27.12 -7.28 -13.39
CA SER A 199 -27.61 -6.01 -13.93
C SER A 199 -26.76 -4.78 -13.56
N SER A 200 -25.63 -4.98 -12.87
CA SER A 200 -24.73 -3.90 -12.47
C SER A 200 -24.10 -3.19 -13.66
N SER A 201 -24.01 -1.85 -13.59
CA SER A 201 -23.29 -1.01 -14.55
C SER A 201 -21.79 -0.89 -14.27
N LEU A 202 -21.26 -1.72 -13.37
CA LEU A 202 -19.90 -1.61 -12.88
C LEU A 202 -18.90 -2.00 -13.98
N LEU A 203 -18.08 -1.04 -14.38
CA LEU A 203 -17.03 -1.21 -15.41
C LEU A 203 -15.66 -1.45 -14.78
N VAL A 204 -15.40 -0.86 -13.61
CA VAL A 204 -14.10 -0.91 -12.92
C VAL A 204 -14.29 -1.32 -11.45
N LEU A 205 -13.61 -2.38 -11.05
CA LEU A 205 -13.56 -2.85 -9.67
C LEU A 205 -12.11 -2.97 -9.20
N ASN A 206 -11.76 -2.25 -8.14
CA ASN A 206 -10.53 -2.47 -7.37
C ASN A 206 -10.91 -2.98 -5.98
N ILE A 207 -10.42 -4.17 -5.63
CA ILE A 207 -10.80 -4.84 -4.40
C ILE A 207 -9.63 -5.60 -3.77
N LYS A 208 -9.53 -5.51 -2.45
CA LYS A 208 -8.67 -6.38 -1.65
C LYS A 208 -9.48 -7.57 -1.12
N ILE A 209 -9.05 -8.80 -1.42
CA ILE A 209 -9.77 -10.02 -1.03
C ILE A 209 -8.87 -10.96 -0.24
N GLN A 210 -9.45 -11.70 0.71
CA GLN A 210 -8.69 -12.59 1.58
C GLN A 210 -8.43 -13.97 0.96
N HIS A 211 -9.28 -14.44 0.03
CA HIS A 211 -9.22 -15.81 -0.48
C HIS A 211 -9.42 -15.88 -1.99
N PHE A 212 -8.74 -16.81 -2.65
CA PHE A 212 -8.86 -17.01 -4.10
C PHE A 212 -10.28 -17.37 -4.54
N LEU A 213 -11.05 -18.08 -3.71
CA LEU A 213 -12.45 -18.42 -4.02
C LEU A 213 -13.33 -17.17 -4.26
N LEU A 214 -13.03 -16.06 -3.58
CA LEU A 214 -13.72 -14.78 -3.81
C LEU A 214 -13.50 -14.23 -5.21
N LEU A 215 -12.27 -14.38 -5.72
CA LEU A 215 -11.93 -13.97 -7.08
C LEU A 215 -12.79 -14.75 -8.09
N LEU A 216 -12.87 -16.08 -7.91
CA LEU A 216 -13.73 -16.92 -8.75
C LEU A 216 -15.18 -16.44 -8.71
N TYR A 217 -15.71 -16.13 -7.53
CA TYR A 217 -17.06 -15.62 -7.36
C TYR A 217 -17.33 -14.25 -7.99
N ILE A 218 -16.33 -13.38 -8.07
CA ILE A 218 -16.43 -12.09 -8.77
C ILE A 218 -16.49 -12.33 -10.28
N LEU A 219 -15.69 -13.29 -10.75
CA LEU A 219 -15.52 -13.61 -12.15
C LEU A 219 -16.58 -14.56 -12.72
N ASP A 220 -17.42 -15.17 -11.87
CA ASP A 220 -18.48 -16.11 -12.25
C ASP A 220 -19.73 -15.43 -12.87
N GLY A 221 -19.54 -14.49 -13.81
CA GLY A 221 -20.62 -13.83 -14.56
C GLY A 221 -21.46 -12.81 -13.77
N ARG A 222 -21.14 -12.57 -12.49
CA ARG A 222 -21.92 -11.66 -11.61
C ARG A 222 -21.76 -10.19 -11.96
N PHE A 223 -20.65 -9.80 -12.57
CA PHE A 223 -20.42 -8.45 -13.08
C PHE A 223 -20.26 -8.52 -14.59
N SER A 224 -21.38 -8.69 -15.28
CA SER A 224 -21.40 -8.89 -16.73
C SER A 224 -20.72 -7.74 -17.49
N GLN A 225 -20.80 -6.49 -17.01
CA GLN A 225 -20.21 -5.32 -17.69
C GLN A 225 -18.78 -4.99 -17.25
N LEU A 226 -18.14 -5.81 -16.42
CA LEU A 226 -16.83 -5.49 -15.85
C LEU A 226 -15.74 -5.51 -16.93
N HIS A 227 -15.12 -4.36 -17.18
CA HIS A 227 -14.02 -4.21 -18.13
C HIS A 227 -12.65 -4.21 -17.46
N THR A 228 -12.57 -3.73 -16.21
CA THR A 228 -11.31 -3.67 -15.46
C THR A 228 -11.49 -4.24 -14.06
N LEU A 229 -10.62 -5.17 -13.71
CA LEU A 229 -10.58 -5.78 -12.38
C LEU A 229 -9.17 -5.71 -11.83
N THR A 230 -9.01 -5.07 -10.67
CA THR A 230 -7.78 -5.05 -9.89
C THR A 230 -8.02 -5.76 -8.56
N VAL A 231 -7.21 -6.77 -8.27
CA VAL A 231 -7.36 -7.60 -7.09
C VAL A 231 -6.07 -7.68 -6.31
N ASP A 232 -6.11 -7.26 -5.05
CA ASP A 232 -5.06 -7.53 -4.07
C ASP A 232 -5.49 -8.72 -3.20
N LEU A 233 -4.96 -9.90 -3.49
CA LEU A 233 -5.20 -11.13 -2.76
C LEU A 233 -4.28 -11.21 -1.53
N ILE A 234 -4.86 -11.23 -0.33
CA ILE A 234 -4.06 -11.20 0.89
C ILE A 234 -3.63 -12.58 1.37
N ASN A 235 -4.45 -13.61 1.20
CA ASN A 235 -4.11 -14.94 1.67
C ASN A 235 -4.48 -16.01 0.64
N ASN A 236 -3.67 -17.05 0.56
CA ASN A 236 -3.93 -18.20 -0.28
C ASN A 236 -4.35 -19.39 0.58
N CYS A 237 -5.55 -19.33 1.18
CA CYS A 237 -6.14 -20.55 1.74
C CYS A 237 -6.86 -21.30 0.63
N ILE A 238 -6.40 -22.52 0.38
CA ILE A 238 -6.84 -23.38 -0.70
C ILE A 238 -7.96 -24.30 -0.19
N TYR A 239 -9.09 -24.29 -0.90
CA TYR A 239 -9.98 -25.44 -0.96
C TYR A 239 -10.05 -25.87 -2.43
N THR A 240 -9.45 -27.02 -2.74
CA THR A 240 -9.19 -27.52 -4.11
C THR A 240 -10.41 -27.99 -4.90
N ASN A 241 -11.64 -27.87 -4.37
CA ASN A 241 -12.79 -28.58 -4.92
C ASN A 241 -13.81 -27.70 -5.69
N LEU A 242 -13.45 -26.49 -6.15
CA LEU A 242 -14.47 -25.51 -6.59
C LEU A 242 -14.33 -24.91 -8.00
N ILE A 243 -13.44 -25.38 -8.87
CA ILE A 243 -13.40 -24.94 -10.27
C ILE A 243 -14.24 -25.88 -11.14
N GLU A 244 -15.56 -25.91 -10.93
CA GLU A 244 -16.48 -26.63 -11.82
C GLU A 244 -17.10 -25.72 -12.89
N ASN A 245 -17.12 -24.39 -12.68
CA ASN A 245 -17.71 -23.46 -13.65
C ASN A 245 -16.72 -23.11 -14.78
N LYS A 246 -17.05 -23.57 -15.99
CA LYS A 246 -16.23 -23.46 -17.21
C LYS A 246 -16.59 -22.23 -18.08
N GLU A 247 -17.44 -21.34 -17.61
CA GLU A 247 -17.87 -20.20 -18.42
C GLU A 247 -16.73 -19.20 -18.66
N GLU A 248 -16.65 -18.74 -19.91
CA GLU A 248 -15.70 -17.74 -20.41
C GLU A 248 -16.09 -16.34 -19.92
N ILE A 249 -15.08 -15.54 -19.54
CA ILE A 249 -15.22 -14.19 -19.01
C ILE A 249 -14.90 -13.21 -20.15
N SER A 250 -15.90 -12.96 -20.99
CA SER A 250 -15.68 -12.31 -22.29
C SER A 250 -15.54 -10.79 -22.24
N ASN A 251 -16.07 -10.11 -21.20
CA ASN A 251 -16.12 -8.64 -21.15
C ASN A 251 -14.91 -7.99 -20.46
N LEU A 252 -14.12 -8.78 -19.72
CA LEU A 252 -12.98 -8.25 -18.98
C LEU A 252 -11.82 -7.96 -19.94
N LYS A 253 -11.44 -6.70 -20.03
CA LYS A 253 -10.34 -6.22 -20.88
C LYS A 253 -9.04 -6.10 -20.13
N TRP A 254 -9.07 -5.62 -18.89
CA TRP A 254 -7.88 -5.39 -18.07
C TRP A 254 -7.98 -6.14 -16.75
N PHE A 255 -6.97 -6.93 -16.42
CA PHE A 255 -6.90 -7.67 -15.16
C PHE A 255 -5.56 -7.43 -14.47
N VAL A 256 -5.62 -7.07 -13.20
CA VAL A 256 -4.46 -6.92 -12.33
C VAL A 256 -4.67 -7.84 -11.14
N LEU A 257 -3.72 -8.74 -10.89
CA LEU A 257 -3.69 -9.61 -9.72
C LEU A 257 -2.39 -9.42 -8.96
N SER A 258 -2.49 -8.94 -7.73
CA SER A 258 -1.40 -8.88 -6.78
C SER A 258 -1.63 -9.86 -5.66
N CYS A 259 -0.63 -10.66 -5.31
CA CYS A 259 -0.65 -11.48 -4.11
C CYS A 259 0.69 -11.34 -3.38
N ALA A 260 0.64 -10.78 -2.17
CA ALA A 260 1.83 -10.61 -1.35
C ALA A 260 2.27 -11.92 -0.66
N ASN A 261 1.33 -12.86 -0.48
CA ASN A 261 1.60 -14.17 0.11
C ASN A 261 1.92 -15.21 -0.96
N GLU A 262 2.56 -16.31 -0.54
CA GLU A 262 2.92 -17.40 -1.44
C GLU A 262 1.67 -18.10 -2.00
N ILE A 263 1.58 -18.15 -3.34
CA ILE A 263 0.59 -18.93 -4.06
C ILE A 263 1.15 -20.33 -4.29
N ALA A 264 0.64 -21.32 -3.57
CA ALA A 264 0.76 -22.72 -3.94
C ALA A 264 -0.26 -23.06 -5.05
N HIS A 265 0.08 -24.03 -5.89
CA HIS A 265 -0.76 -24.53 -6.99
C HIS A 265 -1.08 -23.49 -8.09
N TYR A 266 -0.05 -22.77 -8.53
CA TYR A 266 -0.15 -21.81 -9.64
C TYR A 266 -0.77 -22.43 -10.91
N GLU A 267 -0.35 -23.66 -11.24
CA GLU A 267 -0.80 -24.36 -12.45
C GLU A 267 -2.25 -24.83 -12.36
N GLU A 268 -2.71 -25.20 -11.16
CA GLU A 268 -4.04 -25.76 -10.94
C GLU A 268 -5.10 -24.69 -10.62
N LEU A 269 -4.70 -23.52 -10.13
CA LEU A 269 -5.62 -22.46 -9.72
C LEU A 269 -5.58 -21.23 -10.62
N LEU A 270 -4.39 -20.66 -10.84
CA LEU A 270 -4.27 -19.37 -11.51
C LEU A 270 -4.32 -19.52 -13.03
N LEU A 271 -3.59 -20.47 -13.61
CA LEU A 271 -3.60 -20.68 -15.06
C LEU A 271 -5.02 -20.98 -15.60
N PRO A 272 -5.82 -21.89 -15.02
CA PRO A 272 -7.18 -22.14 -15.50
C PRO A 272 -8.08 -20.93 -15.40
N LEU A 273 -7.88 -20.08 -14.39
CA LEU A 273 -8.61 -18.82 -14.28
C LEU A 273 -8.22 -17.86 -15.41
N ILE A 274 -6.92 -17.69 -15.65
CA ILE A 274 -6.42 -16.81 -16.71
C ILE A 274 -6.95 -17.25 -18.08
N TYR A 275 -6.99 -18.57 -18.35
CA TYR A 275 -7.53 -19.11 -19.59
C TYR A 275 -9.01 -18.81 -19.82
N ARG A 276 -9.78 -18.52 -18.77
CA ARG A 276 -11.18 -18.11 -18.91
C ARG A 276 -11.32 -16.65 -19.33
N ILE A 277 -10.27 -15.83 -19.23
CA ILE A 277 -10.28 -14.41 -19.56
C ILE A 277 -9.61 -14.18 -20.93
N SER A 278 -10.10 -14.89 -21.94
CA SER A 278 -9.53 -14.95 -23.30
C SER A 278 -9.45 -13.61 -24.04
N ASN A 279 -10.37 -12.68 -23.75
CA ASN A 279 -10.49 -11.38 -24.41
C ASN A 279 -9.67 -10.25 -23.77
N ILE A 280 -8.77 -10.61 -22.85
CA ILE A 280 -7.96 -9.67 -22.11
C ILE A 280 -6.94 -8.97 -23.01
N GLU A 281 -6.87 -7.65 -22.89
CA GLU A 281 -5.96 -6.78 -23.62
C GLU A 281 -4.76 -6.36 -22.77
N LYS A 282 -4.94 -6.28 -21.45
CA LYS A 282 -3.89 -5.93 -20.48
C LYS A 282 -3.92 -6.84 -19.28
N LEU A 283 -2.79 -7.46 -18.97
CA LEU A 283 -2.62 -8.33 -17.83
C LEU A 283 -1.44 -7.87 -16.97
N SER A 284 -1.68 -7.71 -15.67
CA SER A 284 -0.64 -7.43 -14.69
C SER A 284 -0.63 -8.49 -13.59
N LEU A 285 0.47 -9.20 -13.43
CA LEU A 285 0.63 -10.27 -12.44
C LEU A 285 1.76 -9.96 -11.47
N TYR A 286 1.44 -9.81 -10.19
CA TYR A 286 2.37 -9.48 -9.13
C TYR A 286 2.33 -10.55 -8.04
N LEU A 287 3.15 -11.60 -8.18
CA LEU A 287 2.92 -12.89 -7.52
C LEU A 287 4.17 -13.42 -6.83
N THR A 288 4.03 -13.93 -5.61
CA THR A 288 4.98 -14.86 -5.03
C THR A 288 4.42 -16.27 -5.19
N ILE A 289 5.15 -17.19 -5.81
CA ILE A 289 4.65 -18.52 -6.18
C ILE A 289 5.54 -19.60 -5.58
N TYR A 290 4.93 -20.60 -4.95
CA TYR A 290 5.62 -21.82 -4.56
C TYR A 290 5.62 -22.81 -5.72
N VAL A 291 6.81 -23.25 -6.15
CA VAL A 291 6.98 -24.21 -7.25
C VAL A 291 7.73 -25.46 -6.77
N SER A 292 7.25 -26.63 -7.18
CA SER A 292 7.79 -27.93 -6.75
C SER A 292 8.96 -28.42 -7.62
N GLY A 293 9.15 -27.86 -8.81
CA GLY A 293 10.05 -28.43 -9.82
C GLY A 293 11.04 -27.46 -10.44
N LYS A 294 10.55 -26.34 -10.98
CA LYS A 294 11.31 -25.39 -11.79
C LYS A 294 10.81 -23.97 -11.52
N PHE A 295 11.69 -22.99 -11.59
CA PHE A 295 11.30 -21.58 -11.56
C PHE A 295 10.44 -21.23 -12.77
N ILE A 296 9.52 -20.28 -12.60
CA ILE A 296 8.79 -19.69 -13.71
C ILE A 296 9.76 -18.82 -14.51
N ASP A 297 10.01 -19.20 -15.75
CA ASP A 297 10.88 -18.49 -16.68
C ASP A 297 10.10 -17.95 -17.89
N GLY A 298 10.81 -17.40 -18.89
CA GLY A 298 10.20 -16.78 -20.06
C GLY A 298 9.48 -17.79 -20.95
N ASN A 299 9.99 -19.02 -21.05
CA ASN A 299 9.32 -20.08 -21.82
C ASN A 299 8.01 -20.49 -21.15
N ASP A 300 8.01 -20.58 -19.82
CA ASP A 300 6.81 -20.89 -19.04
C ASP A 300 5.73 -19.80 -19.20
N LEU A 301 6.12 -18.52 -19.15
CA LEU A 301 5.18 -17.41 -19.37
C LEU A 301 4.71 -17.30 -20.83
N GLN A 302 5.59 -17.55 -21.80
CA GLN A 302 5.22 -17.58 -23.21
C GLN A 302 4.12 -18.62 -23.46
N LYS A 303 4.40 -19.88 -23.09
CA LYS A 303 3.52 -21.01 -23.33
C LYS A 303 2.20 -20.93 -22.55
N ASN A 304 2.26 -20.52 -21.29
CA ASN A 304 1.11 -20.59 -20.39
C ASN A 304 0.32 -19.27 -20.29
N ILE A 305 0.81 -18.16 -20.83
CA ILE A 305 0.10 -16.87 -20.76
C ILE A 305 -0.01 -16.28 -22.17
N ILE A 306 1.12 -15.97 -22.80
CA ILE A 306 1.14 -15.18 -24.03
C ILE A 306 0.47 -15.95 -25.18
N ASP A 307 0.86 -17.20 -25.42
CA ASP A 307 0.31 -18.03 -26.50
C ASP A 307 -1.18 -18.34 -26.32
N ARG A 308 -1.69 -18.20 -25.09
CA ARG A 308 -3.08 -18.52 -24.71
C ARG A 308 -4.00 -17.31 -24.72
N LEU A 309 -3.46 -16.10 -24.78
CA LEU A 309 -4.20 -14.84 -24.70
C LEU A 309 -3.94 -14.02 -25.97
N PRO A 310 -4.58 -14.34 -27.09
CA PRO A 310 -4.26 -13.76 -28.39
C PRO A 310 -4.59 -12.25 -28.50
N GLN A 311 -5.40 -11.72 -27.61
CA GLN A 311 -5.76 -10.29 -27.55
C GLN A 311 -4.84 -9.47 -26.64
N LEU A 312 -3.88 -10.12 -25.97
CA LEU A 312 -3.02 -9.50 -24.97
C LEU A 312 -2.01 -8.56 -25.64
N ASN A 313 -2.25 -7.26 -25.49
CA ASN A 313 -1.40 -6.20 -26.04
C ASN A 313 -0.33 -5.74 -25.05
N LEU A 314 -0.59 -5.89 -23.75
CA LEU A 314 0.34 -5.51 -22.69
C LEU A 314 0.35 -6.56 -21.58
N PHE A 315 1.52 -7.15 -21.37
CA PHE A 315 1.78 -8.03 -20.25
C PHE A 315 2.88 -7.44 -19.36
N THR A 316 2.50 -7.08 -18.14
CA THR A 316 3.43 -6.65 -17.09
C THR A 316 3.43 -7.68 -15.98
N PHE A 317 4.58 -7.99 -15.41
CA PHE A 317 4.64 -8.96 -14.34
C PHE A 317 5.79 -8.68 -13.40
N ASP A 318 5.66 -9.20 -12.19
CA ASP A 318 6.69 -9.26 -11.17
C ASP A 318 6.42 -10.53 -10.37
N ILE A 319 7.20 -11.56 -10.68
CA ILE A 319 6.96 -12.93 -10.25
C ILE A 319 8.17 -13.42 -9.48
N ARG A 320 7.94 -13.76 -8.21
CA ARG A 320 8.92 -14.38 -7.34
C ARG A 320 8.57 -15.85 -7.17
N SER A 321 9.31 -16.72 -7.85
CA SER A 321 9.22 -18.17 -7.70
C SER A 321 10.09 -18.63 -6.53
N VAL A 322 9.51 -19.38 -5.59
CA VAL A 322 10.17 -19.93 -4.40
C VAL A 322 10.15 -21.44 -4.48
N MET A 323 11.29 -22.07 -4.20
CA MET A 323 11.47 -23.51 -4.19
C MET A 323 12.10 -23.96 -2.87
N TYR A 324 11.57 -25.03 -2.28
CA TYR A 324 12.23 -25.78 -1.21
C TYR A 324 12.75 -27.08 -1.81
N LYS A 325 14.08 -27.27 -1.86
CA LYS A 325 14.68 -28.48 -2.45
C LYS A 325 15.80 -29.03 -1.58
N ASN A 326 15.78 -30.35 -1.42
CA ASN A 326 16.91 -31.13 -0.87
C ASN A 326 17.99 -31.42 -1.94
N ASP A 327 17.63 -31.48 -3.23
CA ASP A 327 18.55 -31.77 -4.33
C ASP A 327 18.86 -30.52 -5.18
N GLN A 328 20.14 -30.17 -5.23
CA GLN A 328 20.70 -28.96 -5.85
C GLN A 328 21.35 -29.22 -7.23
N MET A 329 21.11 -30.39 -7.82
CA MET A 329 21.71 -30.70 -9.12
C MET A 329 20.96 -29.96 -10.24
N ASN A 330 21.69 -29.13 -11.00
CA ASN A 330 21.24 -28.34 -12.15
C ASN A 330 20.30 -27.16 -11.81
N LEU A 331 20.79 -26.27 -10.95
CA LEU A 331 20.11 -25.01 -10.64
C LEU A 331 20.42 -23.93 -11.70
N PRO A 332 19.42 -23.26 -12.29
CA PRO A 332 19.63 -22.30 -13.37
C PRO A 332 20.34 -21.03 -12.88
N SER A 333 21.35 -20.57 -13.60
CA SER A 333 21.97 -19.27 -13.32
C SER A 333 21.02 -18.13 -13.70
N LYS A 334 21.34 -16.92 -13.22
CA LYS A 334 20.67 -15.69 -13.68
C LYS A 334 20.65 -15.60 -15.22
N LYS A 335 21.79 -15.89 -15.86
CA LYS A 335 21.92 -15.81 -17.32
C LYS A 335 21.02 -16.83 -18.02
N ASP A 336 20.89 -18.03 -17.46
CA ASP A 336 20.00 -19.06 -18.01
C ASP A 336 18.54 -18.60 -17.96
N ILE A 337 18.12 -17.92 -16.88
CA ILE A 337 16.78 -17.33 -16.78
C ILE A 337 16.61 -16.18 -17.77
N GLU A 338 17.54 -15.21 -17.82
CA GLU A 338 17.45 -14.06 -18.74
C GLU A 338 17.37 -14.50 -20.21
N GLU A 339 18.08 -15.57 -20.58
CA GLU A 339 18.08 -16.12 -21.93
C GLU A 339 16.69 -16.56 -22.39
N THR A 340 15.85 -17.05 -21.49
CA THR A 340 14.46 -17.46 -21.81
C THR A 340 13.54 -16.30 -22.14
N PHE A 341 13.95 -15.06 -21.88
CA PHE A 341 13.19 -13.84 -22.18
C PHE A 341 13.69 -13.11 -23.42
N ARG A 342 14.65 -13.68 -24.17
CA ARG A 342 15.26 -13.01 -25.34
C ARG A 342 14.22 -12.53 -26.37
N ASP A 343 13.14 -13.28 -26.53
CA ASP A 343 12.09 -13.00 -27.52
C ASP A 343 10.90 -12.20 -26.97
N PHE A 344 10.95 -11.73 -25.71
CA PHE A 344 9.89 -10.90 -25.13
C PHE A 344 9.96 -9.46 -25.68
N GLN A 345 9.06 -9.13 -26.60
CA GLN A 345 9.15 -7.92 -27.43
C GLN A 345 8.78 -6.60 -26.72
N TYR A 346 8.26 -6.63 -25.47
CA TYR A 346 7.49 -5.49 -24.96
C TYR A 346 8.03 -4.80 -23.70
N THR A 347 9.00 -5.38 -22.98
CA THR A 347 9.58 -4.75 -21.80
C THR A 347 11.02 -5.22 -21.55
N LYS A 348 11.84 -4.35 -20.95
CA LYS A 348 13.12 -4.79 -20.39
C LYS A 348 12.82 -5.73 -19.23
N ILE A 349 13.24 -6.98 -19.34
CA ILE A 349 13.12 -7.97 -18.27
C ILE A 349 14.36 -7.93 -17.40
N ILE A 350 14.15 -8.03 -16.10
CA ILE A 350 15.20 -8.14 -15.11
C ILE A 350 14.95 -9.39 -14.28
N SER A 351 16.01 -10.18 -14.04
CA SER A 351 15.92 -11.37 -13.19
C SER A 351 17.08 -11.51 -12.22
N TYR A 352 16.81 -12.17 -11.09
CA TYR A 352 17.80 -12.59 -10.10
C TYR A 352 17.46 -13.98 -9.59
N VAL A 353 18.50 -14.73 -9.27
CA VAL A 353 18.37 -16.07 -8.73
C VAL A 353 19.24 -16.18 -7.50
N ASP A 354 18.65 -16.60 -6.38
CA ASP A 354 19.34 -16.75 -5.12
C ASP A 354 19.19 -18.17 -4.57
N TYR A 355 20.26 -18.64 -3.95
CA TYR A 355 20.38 -19.97 -3.39
C TYR A 355 20.72 -19.88 -1.91
N PHE A 356 19.77 -20.26 -1.07
CA PHE A 356 19.87 -20.25 0.38
C PHE A 356 20.16 -21.68 0.87
N LEU A 357 21.45 -22.02 0.97
CA LEU A 357 21.93 -23.36 1.28
C LEU A 357 21.50 -23.82 2.67
N LYS A 358 21.59 -22.94 3.69
CA LYS A 358 21.24 -23.28 5.08
C LYS A 358 19.74 -23.51 5.23
N LYS A 359 18.91 -22.73 4.52
CA LYS A 359 17.44 -22.88 4.49
C LYS A 359 16.95 -23.95 3.53
N LYS A 360 17.82 -24.53 2.69
CA LYS A 360 17.45 -25.43 1.58
C LYS A 360 16.34 -24.82 0.70
N LYS A 361 16.44 -23.51 0.48
CA LYS A 361 15.49 -22.69 -0.26
C LYS A 361 16.21 -22.06 -1.44
N SER A 362 15.54 -21.91 -2.56
CA SER A 362 16.00 -21.05 -3.64
C SER A 362 14.86 -20.15 -4.10
N GLN A 363 15.22 -19.01 -4.67
CA GLN A 363 14.26 -18.11 -5.28
C GLN A 363 14.74 -17.65 -6.64
N CYS A 364 13.80 -17.42 -7.54
CA CYS A 364 14.00 -16.70 -8.77
C CYS A 364 12.99 -15.58 -8.81
N HIS A 365 13.47 -14.36 -8.98
CA HIS A 365 12.62 -13.19 -9.10
C HIS A 365 12.78 -12.61 -10.50
N VAL A 366 11.68 -12.49 -11.24
CA VAL A 366 11.67 -11.95 -12.59
C VAL A 366 10.57 -10.91 -12.72
N PHE A 367 10.87 -9.76 -13.32
CA PHE A 367 9.87 -8.70 -13.52
C PHE A 367 10.11 -7.87 -14.77
N SER A 368 9.02 -7.28 -15.28
CA SER A 368 9.02 -6.26 -16.33
C SER A 368 9.40 -4.89 -15.75
N TYR A 369 10.35 -4.19 -16.37
CA TYR A 369 10.80 -2.86 -15.92
C TYR A 369 10.09 -1.71 -16.65
N PRO A 370 9.67 -0.63 -15.96
CA PRO A 370 9.75 -0.44 -14.50
C PRO A 370 8.73 -1.31 -13.75
N SER A 371 9.12 -1.87 -12.60
CA SER A 371 8.16 -2.55 -11.73
C SER A 371 7.26 -1.50 -11.07
N GLU A 372 5.94 -1.67 -11.23
CA GLU A 372 4.92 -0.82 -10.61
C GLU A 372 4.51 -1.34 -9.21
N MET A 373 5.14 -2.41 -8.72
CA MET A 373 4.80 -2.97 -7.43
C MET A 373 5.16 -2.03 -6.28
N PRO A 374 4.25 -1.86 -5.30
CA PRO A 374 4.57 -1.10 -4.11
C PRO A 374 5.46 -1.87 -3.13
N TYR A 375 5.67 -3.18 -3.33
CA TYR A 375 6.48 -4.01 -2.44
C TYR A 375 7.57 -4.79 -3.19
N TYR A 376 8.74 -4.93 -2.56
CA TYR A 376 9.83 -5.79 -3.01
C TYR A 376 10.31 -6.64 -1.82
N GLN A 377 10.07 -7.94 -1.85
CA GLN A 377 10.37 -8.84 -0.75
C GLN A 377 11.65 -9.66 -0.96
N GLU A 378 12.35 -9.95 0.13
CA GLU A 378 13.54 -10.82 0.21
C GLU A 378 14.66 -10.43 -0.76
N ILE A 379 15.01 -9.15 -0.78
CA ILE A 379 16.19 -8.63 -1.48
C ILE A 379 17.46 -9.16 -0.81
N THR A 380 18.36 -9.74 -1.61
CA THR A 380 19.62 -10.35 -1.19
C THR A 380 20.83 -9.50 -1.61
N ASN A 381 22.04 -9.92 -1.24
CA ASN A 381 23.29 -9.29 -1.69
C ASN A 381 23.48 -9.30 -3.23
N ASN A 382 22.77 -10.19 -3.95
CA ASN A 382 22.85 -10.25 -5.41
C ASN A 382 22.05 -9.14 -6.10
N PHE A 383 21.34 -8.30 -5.35
CA PHE A 383 20.63 -7.16 -5.88
C PHE A 383 21.59 -6.19 -6.63
N PRO A 384 21.37 -5.97 -7.93
CA PRO A 384 22.28 -5.15 -8.74
C PRO A 384 22.03 -3.65 -8.59
N GLY A 385 20.96 -3.24 -7.90
CA GLY A 385 20.48 -1.87 -7.88
C GLY A 385 19.50 -1.58 -9.03
N GLY A 386 19.26 -0.29 -9.28
CA GLY A 386 18.29 0.19 -10.27
C GLY A 386 17.35 1.23 -9.63
N LEU A 387 16.48 1.88 -10.41
CA LEU A 387 15.56 2.88 -9.86
C LEU A 387 14.14 2.32 -9.75
N TYR A 388 13.66 2.19 -8.52
CA TYR A 388 12.35 1.62 -8.20
C TYR A 388 11.45 2.69 -7.59
N GLN A 389 10.93 3.59 -8.44
CA GLN A 389 10.17 4.76 -8.00
C GLN A 389 8.79 4.45 -7.40
N TYR A 390 8.25 3.26 -7.65
CA TYR A 390 6.92 2.84 -7.18
C TYR A 390 6.96 1.99 -5.90
N VAL A 391 8.11 1.40 -5.59
CA VAL A 391 8.28 0.57 -4.39
C VAL A 391 8.28 1.46 -3.14
N ARG A 392 7.48 1.06 -2.15
CA ARG A 392 7.32 1.73 -0.83
C ARG A 392 7.73 0.82 0.32
N PHE A 393 7.56 -0.48 0.16
CA PHE A 393 7.82 -1.48 1.20
C PHE A 393 8.90 -2.44 0.71
N ILE A 394 10.02 -2.54 1.42
CA ILE A 394 11.04 -3.55 1.10
C ILE A 394 11.30 -4.48 2.28
N SER A 395 11.60 -5.74 1.96
CA SER A 395 12.23 -6.65 2.92
C SER A 395 13.57 -7.15 2.41
N LEU A 396 14.56 -7.16 3.30
CA LEU A 396 15.92 -7.61 3.07
C LEU A 396 16.14 -8.92 3.81
N TYR A 397 16.68 -9.92 3.12
CA TYR A 397 17.02 -11.21 3.71
C TYR A 397 18.18 -11.85 2.94
N ASP A 398 19.16 -12.38 3.67
CA ASP A 398 20.24 -13.18 3.08
C ASP A 398 20.84 -14.12 4.14
N GLU A 399 21.52 -15.18 3.71
CA GLU A 399 22.34 -16.06 4.55
C GLU A 399 23.74 -15.52 4.81
N TYR A 400 24.15 -14.50 4.04
CA TYR A 400 25.41 -13.76 4.18
C TYR A 400 25.17 -12.37 4.78
N SER A 401 26.21 -11.76 5.36
CA SER A 401 26.13 -10.42 5.95
C SER A 401 25.80 -9.34 4.90
N PHE A 402 25.10 -8.28 5.32
CA PHE A 402 24.95 -7.06 4.52
C PHE A 402 25.95 -5.99 5.01
N GLU A 403 26.81 -5.53 4.11
CA GLU A 403 27.77 -4.47 4.44
C GLU A 403 27.18 -3.06 4.19
N HIS A 404 27.84 -2.01 4.66
CA HIS A 404 27.36 -0.63 4.57
C HIS A 404 27.01 -0.21 3.12
N GLU A 405 27.84 -0.61 2.16
CA GLU A 405 27.67 -0.33 0.74
C GLU A 405 26.37 -0.91 0.16
N PHE A 406 25.89 -2.01 0.75
CA PHE A 406 24.59 -2.56 0.39
C PHE A 406 23.46 -1.60 0.78
N PHE A 407 23.49 -1.03 1.99
CA PHE A 407 22.48 -0.07 2.43
C PHE A 407 22.51 1.24 1.64
N ILE A 408 23.70 1.70 1.20
CA ILE A 408 23.82 2.80 0.24
C ILE A 408 23.06 2.46 -1.05
N LYS A 409 23.35 1.29 -1.64
CA LYS A 409 22.69 0.82 -2.88
C LYS A 409 21.17 0.73 -2.70
N ILE A 410 20.70 0.22 -1.57
CA ILE A 410 19.26 0.15 -1.24
C ILE A 410 18.65 1.56 -1.19
N SER A 411 19.24 2.51 -0.45
CA SER A 411 18.70 3.87 -0.34
C SER A 411 18.60 4.60 -1.68
N GLN A 412 19.58 4.39 -2.57
CA GLN A 412 19.60 4.97 -3.92
C GLN A 412 18.58 4.31 -4.84
N SER A 413 18.36 3.00 -4.66
CA SER A 413 17.44 2.24 -5.51
C SER A 413 15.98 2.48 -5.17
N PHE A 414 15.68 2.80 -3.92
CA PHE A 414 14.32 2.98 -3.40
C PHE A 414 14.13 4.38 -2.79
N PRO A 415 14.13 5.45 -3.61
CA PRO A 415 14.16 6.83 -3.11
C PRO A 415 12.91 7.24 -2.32
N PHE A 416 11.79 6.51 -2.46
CA PHE A 416 10.52 6.77 -1.79
C PHE A 416 10.12 5.65 -0.81
N MET A 417 11.08 4.85 -0.33
CA MET A 417 10.82 3.77 0.62
C MET A 417 10.22 4.30 1.93
N GLU A 418 9.05 3.78 2.31
CA GLU A 418 8.33 4.09 3.54
C GLU A 418 8.54 3.04 4.63
N LYS A 419 8.76 1.77 4.24
CA LYS A 419 8.98 0.67 5.16
C LYS A 419 10.18 -0.18 4.75
N LEU A 420 11.04 -0.44 5.72
CA LEU A 420 12.17 -1.35 5.61
C LEU A 420 12.04 -2.44 6.66
N SER A 421 12.07 -3.71 6.22
CA SER A 421 12.21 -4.86 7.10
C SER A 421 13.52 -5.58 6.81
N LEU A 422 14.28 -5.91 7.84
CA LEU A 422 15.54 -6.64 7.71
C LEU A 422 15.52 -7.89 8.59
N ILE A 423 15.88 -9.02 7.99
CA ILE A 423 16.12 -10.28 8.69
C ILE A 423 17.52 -10.75 8.29
N ASN A 424 18.49 -10.64 9.20
CA ASN A 424 19.84 -11.12 8.97
C ASN A 424 20.60 -11.32 10.28
N TYR A 425 20.92 -12.57 10.60
CA TYR A 425 21.58 -12.94 11.85
C TYR A 425 23.11 -12.98 11.75
N GLN A 426 23.69 -12.73 10.57
CA GLN A 426 25.14 -12.72 10.38
C GLN A 426 25.71 -11.35 10.75
N SER A 427 26.79 -11.34 11.53
CA SER A 427 27.55 -10.12 11.83
C SER A 427 28.15 -9.50 10.57
N GLN A 428 28.26 -8.17 10.52
CA GLN A 428 28.96 -7.48 9.44
C GLN A 428 30.44 -7.83 9.47
N LYS A 429 31.05 -8.09 8.31
CA LYS A 429 32.49 -8.43 8.25
C LYS A 429 33.36 -7.18 8.39
N HIS A 430 32.87 -6.05 7.91
CA HIS A 430 33.56 -4.77 8.00
C HIS A 430 32.86 -3.87 9.00
N THR A 431 32.84 -4.27 10.27
CA THR A 431 32.52 -3.31 11.33
C THR A 431 33.60 -2.24 11.31
N GLN A 432 33.24 -1.02 10.87
CA GLN A 432 34.14 0.15 10.82
C GLN A 432 34.79 0.48 12.18
N SER A 433 34.40 -0.20 13.26
CA SER A 433 35.03 -0.15 14.58
C SER A 433 36.55 -0.46 14.60
N TYR A 434 37.11 -1.11 13.56
CA TYR A 434 38.53 -1.49 13.52
C TYR A 434 39.32 -1.06 12.27
N LYS A 435 38.76 -0.25 11.37
CA LYS A 435 39.54 0.26 10.22
C LYS A 435 40.17 1.61 10.56
N SER A 436 41.50 1.60 10.53
CA SER A 436 42.39 2.74 10.74
C SER A 436 41.99 3.97 9.93
N ILE A 437 42.16 5.13 10.56
CA ILE A 437 41.91 6.53 10.14
C ILE A 437 42.49 6.93 8.75
N ASN A 438 43.15 6.01 8.02
CA ASN A 438 43.89 6.33 6.79
C ASN A 438 43.22 5.94 5.47
N ASP A 439 42.06 5.27 5.48
CA ASP A 439 41.35 4.99 4.23
C ASP A 439 40.28 6.05 3.99
N ASN A 440 40.53 6.87 2.97
CA ASN A 440 39.74 8.00 2.47
C ASN A 440 38.38 7.59 1.85
N TYR A 441 37.72 6.56 2.39
CA TYR A 441 36.32 6.30 2.10
C TYR A 441 35.50 7.30 2.92
N ASP A 442 35.07 8.37 2.26
CA ASP A 442 33.95 9.19 2.73
C ASP A 442 32.80 8.23 3.09
N SER A 443 32.63 7.96 4.39
CA SER A 443 31.58 7.11 4.92
C SER A 443 30.26 7.82 4.64
N THR A 444 29.68 7.52 3.48
CA THR A 444 28.51 8.21 2.97
C THR A 444 27.34 7.83 3.86
N ILE A 445 26.91 8.77 4.71
CA ILE A 445 25.75 8.58 5.57
C ILE A 445 24.55 8.21 4.70
N VAL A 446 23.97 7.03 4.97
CA VAL A 446 22.79 6.53 4.26
C VAL A 446 21.58 7.36 4.67
N LYS A 447 20.91 7.99 3.70
CA LYS A 447 19.75 8.84 3.95
C LYS A 447 18.46 8.13 3.56
N TYR A 448 17.57 7.97 4.53
CA TYR A 448 16.25 7.41 4.30
C TYR A 448 15.17 8.49 4.45
N ASN A 449 14.98 9.29 3.40
CA ASN A 449 14.18 10.52 3.46
C ASN A 449 12.68 10.29 3.72
N TYR A 450 12.14 9.15 3.31
CA TYR A 450 10.70 8.84 3.41
C TYR A 450 10.40 7.65 4.32
N LEU A 451 11.42 7.07 4.96
CA LEU A 451 11.22 5.93 5.84
C LEU A 451 10.36 6.36 7.02
N VAL A 452 9.30 5.61 7.29
CA VAL A 452 8.38 5.81 8.41
C VAL A 452 8.42 4.59 9.33
N THR A 453 8.79 3.42 8.83
CA THR A 453 8.77 2.18 9.62
C THR A 453 9.99 1.31 9.36
N LEU A 454 10.70 0.95 10.43
CA LEU A 454 11.89 0.10 10.40
C LEU A 454 11.67 -1.15 11.26
N HIS A 455 11.73 -2.34 10.64
CA HIS A 455 11.69 -3.62 11.35
C HIS A 455 13.08 -4.24 11.39
N ILE A 456 13.70 -4.23 12.56
CA ILE A 456 15.02 -4.82 12.85
C ILE A 456 14.96 -5.69 14.13
N GLY A 457 13.86 -6.42 14.31
CA GLY A 457 13.69 -7.35 15.44
C GLY A 457 14.45 -8.66 15.27
N GLU A 458 14.78 -9.03 14.03
CA GLU A 458 15.37 -10.33 13.67
C GLU A 458 16.74 -10.18 13.01
N VAL A 459 17.60 -9.37 13.66
CA VAL A 459 18.91 -9.01 13.12
C VAL A 459 20.04 -9.21 14.12
N HIS A 460 21.27 -9.31 13.63
CA HIS A 460 22.48 -9.15 14.43
C HIS A 460 22.61 -7.71 14.96
N ASP A 461 23.26 -7.54 16.11
CA ASP A 461 23.39 -6.24 16.80
C ASP A 461 24.11 -5.19 15.93
N ASP A 462 25.02 -5.59 15.05
CA ASP A 462 25.70 -4.68 14.11
C ASP A 462 24.73 -3.89 13.23
N TYR A 463 23.62 -4.49 12.79
CA TYR A 463 22.62 -3.79 11.98
C TYR A 463 21.83 -2.78 12.79
N ILE A 464 21.62 -3.03 14.08
CA ILE A 464 20.99 -2.04 14.97
C ILE A 464 21.91 -0.84 15.10
N GLU A 465 23.22 -1.08 15.27
CA GLU A 465 24.21 0.01 15.27
C GLU A 465 24.28 0.73 13.91
N GLU A 466 24.22 0.00 12.80
CA GLU A 466 24.19 0.53 11.43
C GLU A 466 23.06 1.56 11.24
N PHE A 467 21.85 1.23 11.70
CA PHE A 467 20.67 2.08 11.57
C PHE A 467 20.60 3.18 12.64
N LEU A 468 20.95 2.90 13.89
CA LEU A 468 20.83 3.87 14.98
C LEU A 468 22.02 4.83 15.06
N SER A 469 23.17 4.51 14.47
CA SER A 469 24.32 5.42 14.49
C SER A 469 24.12 6.60 13.55
N ASN A 470 24.22 7.82 14.09
CA ASN A 470 24.13 9.04 13.31
C ASN A 470 25.31 9.27 12.36
N THR A 471 26.42 8.52 12.53
CA THR A 471 27.57 8.54 11.62
C THR A 471 27.39 7.64 10.40
N LYS A 472 26.38 6.76 10.41
CA LYS A 472 26.15 5.77 9.36
C LYS A 472 24.82 5.98 8.65
N THR A 473 23.78 6.33 9.40
CA THR A 473 22.43 6.49 8.89
C THR A 473 21.84 7.82 9.35
N TYR A 474 21.03 8.44 8.49
CA TYR A 474 20.20 9.58 8.82
C TYR A 474 18.72 9.25 8.60
N PHE A 475 17.94 9.38 9.67
CA PHE A 475 16.48 9.34 9.62
C PHE A 475 15.85 10.74 9.56
N HIS A 476 14.66 10.81 8.95
CA HIS A 476 13.72 11.88 9.20
C HIS A 476 13.03 11.70 10.57
N ASN A 477 12.27 12.69 11.04
CA ASN A 477 11.48 12.56 12.27
C ASN A 477 10.29 11.61 12.07
N ASN A 478 9.73 11.10 13.17
CA ASN A 478 8.53 10.25 13.21
C ASN A 478 8.74 8.83 12.66
N ILE A 479 9.86 8.22 13.03
CA ILE A 479 10.13 6.82 12.70
C ILE A 479 9.51 5.89 13.74
N ARG A 480 8.79 4.88 13.26
CA ARG A 480 8.40 3.71 14.04
C ARG A 480 9.45 2.62 13.93
N ILE A 481 9.89 2.07 15.05
CA ILE A 481 10.90 1.00 15.07
C ILE A 481 10.39 -0.25 15.78
N TYR A 482 10.69 -1.42 15.21
CA TYR A 482 10.43 -2.72 15.80
C TYR A 482 11.77 -3.41 16.08
N ILE A 483 12.06 -3.68 17.34
CA ILE A 483 13.41 -4.10 17.79
C ILE A 483 13.34 -4.98 19.05
N LYS A 484 14.32 -5.87 19.23
CA LYS A 484 14.49 -6.64 20.47
C LYS A 484 15.10 -5.76 21.56
N TYR A 485 14.45 -5.68 22.73
CA TYR A 485 14.94 -4.85 23.84
C TYR A 485 16.38 -5.19 24.24
N LYS A 486 16.71 -6.49 24.37
CA LYS A 486 18.05 -6.93 24.78
C LYS A 486 19.15 -6.56 23.79
N SER A 487 18.85 -6.58 22.49
CA SER A 487 19.81 -6.12 21.48
C SER A 487 19.99 -4.62 21.53
N LEU A 488 18.90 -3.86 21.71
CA LEU A 488 18.97 -2.41 21.88
C LEU A 488 19.77 -2.02 23.14
N GLU A 489 19.55 -2.70 24.27
CA GLU A 489 20.28 -2.50 25.53
C GLU A 489 21.79 -2.73 25.34
N ARG A 490 22.20 -3.80 24.66
CA ARG A 490 23.61 -4.07 24.35
C ARG A 490 24.21 -3.01 23.43
N VAL A 491 23.56 -2.70 22.30
CA VAL A 491 24.08 -1.77 21.30
C VAL A 491 24.22 -0.36 21.84
N THR A 492 23.28 0.08 22.69
CA THR A 492 23.32 1.40 23.34
C THR A 492 24.20 1.46 24.59
N HIS A 493 24.80 0.34 25.00
CA HIS A 493 25.53 0.18 26.26
C HIS A 493 24.70 0.64 27.46
N ASN A 494 23.54 0.01 27.66
CA ASN A 494 22.55 0.39 28.68
C ASN A 494 22.10 1.85 28.54
N PHE A 495 21.87 2.30 27.30
CA PHE A 495 21.38 3.65 26.98
C PHE A 495 22.35 4.79 27.35
N THR A 496 23.66 4.55 27.23
CA THR A 496 24.71 5.53 27.53
C THR A 496 25.51 6.03 26.33
N ARG A 497 25.46 5.35 25.17
CA ARG A 497 26.23 5.78 23.97
C ARG A 497 25.66 7.04 23.31
N ASP A 498 26.40 8.13 23.26
CA ASP A 498 25.88 9.38 22.68
C ASP A 498 25.72 9.35 21.15
N VAL A 499 26.54 8.58 20.45
CA VAL A 499 26.54 8.49 18.97
C VAL A 499 25.18 8.04 18.41
N LEU A 500 24.42 7.24 19.14
CA LEU A 500 23.10 6.76 18.67
C LEU A 500 21.95 7.71 19.04
N ARG A 501 22.15 8.59 20.04
CA ARG A 501 21.07 9.41 20.63
C ARG A 501 20.36 10.29 19.61
N ILE A 502 21.10 10.83 18.63
CA ILE A 502 20.54 11.73 17.62
C ILE A 502 19.46 11.05 16.77
N ASN A 503 19.68 9.79 16.34
CA ASN A 503 18.66 9.07 15.59
C ASN A 503 17.58 8.51 16.51
N CYS A 504 17.92 8.07 17.72
CA CYS A 504 16.94 7.65 18.72
C CYS A 504 15.93 8.74 19.08
N ALA A 505 16.36 10.00 19.16
CA ALA A 505 15.48 11.15 19.42
C ALA A 505 14.44 11.42 18.32
N LYS A 506 14.64 10.88 17.10
CA LYS A 506 13.72 11.02 15.97
C LYS A 506 12.64 9.95 15.92
N ILE A 507 12.74 8.93 16.77
CA ILE A 507 11.80 7.82 16.86
C ILE A 507 10.58 8.28 17.66
N ASN A 508 9.38 8.07 17.11
CA ASN A 508 8.11 8.45 17.75
C ASN A 508 7.35 7.24 18.32
N GLU A 509 7.61 6.04 17.83
CA GLU A 509 7.01 4.81 18.36
C GLU A 509 8.07 3.70 18.35
N ILE A 510 8.18 2.98 19.46
CA ILE A 510 9.07 1.82 19.60
C ILE A 510 8.27 0.61 20.06
N PHE A 511 8.36 -0.46 19.29
CA PHE A 511 7.74 -1.75 19.60
C PHE A 511 8.84 -2.71 20.05
N LEU A 512 8.81 -3.08 21.33
CA LEU A 512 9.85 -3.91 21.95
C LEU A 512 9.43 -5.37 22.06
N TYR A 513 10.24 -6.25 21.48
CA TYR A 513 10.07 -7.69 21.66
C TYR A 513 10.87 -8.23 22.85
N GLY A 514 10.29 -9.20 23.56
CA GLY A 514 10.98 -10.12 24.47
C GLY A 514 10.87 -9.84 25.97
N GLU A 515 10.60 -8.60 26.38
CA GLU A 515 10.58 -8.20 27.80
C GLU A 515 9.31 -7.41 28.13
N LYS A 516 8.86 -7.49 29.39
CA LYS A 516 7.70 -6.73 29.92
C LYS A 516 8.11 -5.54 30.79
N ILE A 517 9.36 -5.49 31.24
CA ILE A 517 9.87 -4.45 32.14
C ILE A 517 11.09 -3.82 31.48
N TYR A 518 11.10 -2.50 31.38
CA TYR A 518 12.14 -1.73 30.70
C TYR A 518 12.89 -0.83 31.69
N SER A 519 14.17 -0.56 31.42
CA SER A 519 14.94 0.42 32.19
C SER A 519 14.31 1.81 32.10
N LYS A 520 14.38 2.59 33.20
CA LYS A 520 13.98 4.00 33.20
C LYS A 520 14.78 4.83 32.19
N SER A 521 16.06 4.49 31.98
CA SER A 521 16.94 5.19 31.04
C SER A 521 16.51 5.05 29.57
N LEU A 522 15.61 4.10 29.26
CA LEU A 522 15.05 3.96 27.92
C LEU A 522 14.26 5.22 27.51
N GLN A 523 13.43 5.77 28.40
CA GLN A 523 12.62 6.94 28.08
C GLN A 523 13.48 8.18 27.82
N ASP A 524 14.55 8.36 28.59
CA ASP A 524 15.49 9.47 28.41
C ASP A 524 16.24 9.37 27.07
N TYR A 525 16.46 8.14 26.59
CA TYR A 525 17.14 7.87 25.32
C TYR A 525 16.23 7.99 24.10
N PHE A 526 14.91 7.85 24.29
CA PHE A 526 13.86 8.01 23.28
C PHE A 526 12.81 9.03 23.74
N PRO A 527 13.17 10.31 23.87
CA PRO A 527 12.34 11.31 24.54
C PRO A 527 10.98 11.55 23.88
N CYS A 528 10.88 11.35 22.56
CA CYS A 528 9.67 11.56 21.77
C CYS A 528 8.85 10.28 21.56
N ALA A 529 9.35 9.12 22.00
CA ALA A 529 8.77 7.84 21.64
C ALA A 529 7.66 7.38 22.59
N ILE A 530 6.58 6.86 22.01
CA ILE A 530 5.63 6.00 22.69
C ILE A 530 6.19 4.57 22.68
N ILE A 531 6.33 3.96 23.86
CA ILE A 531 6.91 2.63 24.04
C ILE A 531 5.77 1.60 24.15
N HIS A 532 5.81 0.59 23.28
CA HIS A 532 4.79 -0.46 23.13
C HIS A 532 5.31 -1.84 23.49
#